data_AF-A0A8H6IKJ3-F1
#
_entry.id   AF-A0A8H6IKJ3-F1
#
_cell.length_a   1.000
_cell.length_b   1.000
_cell.length_c   1.000
_cell.angle_alpha   90.00
_cell.angle_beta   90.00
_cell.angle_gamma   90.00
#
_symmetry.space_group_name_H-M   'P 1'
#
loop_
_entity.id
_entity.type
_entity.pdbx_description
1 polymer ?
#
loop_
_entity_poly.entity_id
_entity_poly.type
_entity_poly.pdbx_seq_one_letter_code
_entity_poly.pdbx_strand_id
1 'polypeptide(L)' 'MNNLALTYRNQGRWKEAEELEVRVMETRNTVLGEEHPSTLMSMGNLAATFRNQGRWKEAEELEV' A
#
# COMPACT_ATOMS: atom_id res chain seq x y z
N MET A 1 5.33 1.12 -10.54
CA MET A 1 5.03 2.09 -9.47
C MET A 1 5.49 1.64 -8.07
N ASN A 2 5.65 0.33 -7.81
CA ASN A 2 6.11 -0.19 -6.51
C ASN A 2 7.55 0.22 -6.10
N ASN A 3 8.39 0.67 -7.03
CA ASN A 3 9.81 0.94 -6.73
C ASN A 3 10.03 2.19 -5.85
N LEU A 4 9.16 3.20 -5.95
CA LEU A 4 9.36 4.45 -5.20
C LEU A 4 8.91 4.33 -3.74
N ALA A 5 7.78 3.66 -3.47
CA ALA A 5 7.31 3.41 -2.11
C ALA A 5 8.30 2.53 -1.32
N LEU A 6 8.83 1.47 -1.94
CA LEU A 6 9.90 0.65 -1.37
C LEU A 6 11.15 1.47 -1.03
N THR A 7 11.52 2.41 -1.90
CA THR A 7 12.66 3.30 -1.65
C THR A 7 12.42 4.17 -0.41
N TYR A 8 11.21 4.72 -0.26
CA TYR A 8 10.84 5.50 0.92
C TYR A 8 10.84 4.65 2.20
N ARG A 9 10.29 3.43 2.18
CA ARG A 9 10.37 2.49 3.30
C ARG A 9 11.81 2.24 3.74
N ASN A 10 12.71 1.97 2.78
CA ASN A 10 14.12 1.71 3.07
C ASN A 10 14.84 2.94 3.67
N GLN A 11 14.33 4.15 3.41
CA GLN A 11 14.84 5.40 4.00
C GLN A 11 14.18 5.75 5.34
N GLY A 12 13.25 4.93 5.85
CA GLY A 12 12.45 5.24 7.04
C GLY A 12 11.37 6.30 6.81
N ARG A 13 11.10 6.65 5.55
CA ARG A 13 10.12 7.65 5.12
C ARG A 13 8.74 7.02 4.97
N TRP A 14 8.22 6.51 6.08
CA TRP A 14 7.02 5.67 6.11
C TRP A 14 5.77 6.40 5.62
N LYS A 15 5.64 7.69 5.95
CA LYS A 15 4.48 8.50 5.57
C LYS A 15 4.43 8.73 4.06
N GLU A 16 5.56 9.03 3.43
CA GLU A 16 5.61 9.20 1.98
C GLU A 16 5.41 7.88 1.22
N ALA A 17 5.85 6.75 1.80
CA ALA A 17 5.55 5.42 1.26
C ALA A 17 4.05 5.14 1.29
N GLU A 18 3.40 5.38 2.43
CA GLU A 18 1.96 5.21 2.64
C GLU A 18 1.14 6.08 1.69
N GLU A 19 1.38 7.39 1.64
CA GLU A 19 0.64 8.32 0.78
C GLU A 19 0.73 7.91 -0.70
N LEU A 20 1.89 7.40 -1.12
CA LEU A 20 2.07 6.90 -2.48
C LEU A 20 1.32 5.59 -2.71
N GLU A 21 1.40 4.64 -1.78
CA GLU A 21 0.73 3.34 -1.88
C GLU A 21 -0.79 3.48 -1.90
N VAL A 22 -1.36 4.35 -1.05
CA VAL A 22 -2.80 4.71 -1.06
C VAL A 22 -3.22 5.22 -2.43
N ARG A 23 -2.50 6.21 -2.98
CA ARG A 23 -2.85 6.79 -4.29
C ARG A 23 -2.81 5.76 -5.41
N VAL A 24 -1.81 4.87 -5.39
CA VAL A 24 -1.67 3.80 -6.39
C VAL A 24 -2.79 2.77 -6.24
N MET A 25 -3.14 2.40 -5.02
CA MET A 25 -4.24 1.48 -4.73
C MET A 25 -5.57 2.05 -5.23
N GLU A 26 -5.93 3.29 -4.87
CA GLU A 26 -7.17 3.94 -5.28
C GLU A 26 -7.28 4.09 -6.80
N THR A 27 -6.18 4.48 -7.45
CA THR A 27 -6.14 4.59 -8.92
C THR A 27 -6.37 3.22 -9.57
N ARG A 28 -5.73 2.17 -9.06
CA ARG A 28 -5.90 0.81 -9.60
C ARG A 28 -7.29 0.27 -9.32
N ASN A 29 -7.84 0.51 -8.13
CA ASN A 29 -9.21 0.12 -7.81
C ASN A 29 -10.20 0.79 -8.78
N THR A 30 -10.03 2.09 -9.03
CA THR A 30 -10.90 2.84 -9.95
C THR A 30 -10.79 2.35 -11.40
N VAL A 31 -9.58 2.03 -11.87
CA VAL A 31 -9.34 1.68 -13.28
C VAL A 31 -9.55 0.19 -13.57
N LEU A 32 -9.19 -0.68 -12.63
CA LEU A 32 -9.09 -2.13 -12.81
C LEU A 32 -10.11 -2.90 -11.96
N GLY A 33 -10.69 -2.27 -10.94
CA GLY A 33 -11.53 -2.92 -9.94
C GLY A 33 -10.73 -3.47 -8.75
N GLU A 34 -11.46 -3.81 -7.69
CA GLU A 34 -10.94 -4.23 -6.40
C GLU A 34 -10.26 -5.61 -6.46
N GLU A 35 -10.92 -6.58 -7.12
CA GLU A 35 -10.41 -7.95 -7.23
C GLU A 35 -9.27 -8.11 -8.26
N HIS A 36 -8.92 -7.05 -8.98
CA HIS A 36 -7.86 -7.15 -9.98
C HIS A 36 -6.51 -7.44 -9.29
N PRO A 37 -5.69 -8.38 -9.79
CA PRO A 37 -4.43 -8.77 -9.14
C PRO A 37 -3.49 -7.61 -8.81
N SER A 38 -3.43 -6.60 -9.69
CA SER A 38 -2.65 -5.37 -9.45
C SER A 38 -3.17 -4.52 -8.30
N THR A 39 -4.48 -4.48 -8.07
CA THR A 39 -5.10 -3.75 -6.96
C THR A 39 -4.83 -4.47 -5.64
N LEU A 40 -5.05 -5.79 -5.60
CA LEU A 40 -4.71 -6.65 -4.47
C LEU A 40 -3.23 -6.56 -4.08
N MET A 41 -2.33 -6.53 -5.08
CA MET A 41 -0.90 -6.33 -4.83
C MET A 41 -0.61 -4.96 -4.19
N SER A 42 -1.33 -3.91 -4.57
CA SER A 42 -1.18 -2.59 -3.92
C SER A 42 -1.68 -2.61 -2.48
N MET A 43 -2.81 -3.27 -2.20
CA MET A 43 -3.36 -3.43 -0.85
C MET A 43 -2.36 -4.15 0.06
N GLY A 44 -1.74 -5.24 -0.43
CA GLY A 44 -0.71 -5.95 0.32
C GLY A 44 0.56 -5.12 0.59
N ASN A 45 0.96 -4.24 -0.33
CA ASN A 45 2.09 -3.33 -0.09
C ASN A 45 1.75 -2.30 1.00
N LEU A 46 0.55 -1.70 0.93
CA LEU A 46 0.07 -0.73 1.92
C LEU A 46 -0.08 -1.37 3.30
N ALA A 47 -0.63 -2.60 3.37
CA ALA A 47 -0.72 -3.36 4.61
C ALA A 47 0.67 -3.65 5.20
N ALA A 48 1.67 -3.99 4.38
CA ALA A 48 3.04 -4.16 4.85
C ALA A 48 3.64 -2.85 5.39
N THR A 49 3.32 -1.70 4.79
CA THR A 49 3.73 -0.39 5.28
C THR A 49 3.11 -0.08 6.64
N PHE A 50 1.81 -0.33 6.83
CA PHE A 50 1.15 -0.19 8.12
C PHE A 50 1.74 -1.10 9.19
N ARG A 51 2.04 -2.37 8.87
CA ARG A 51 2.71 -3.28 9.81
C ARG A 51 4.07 -2.75 10.29
N ASN A 52 4.88 -2.16 9.38
CA ASN A 52 6.15 -1.55 9.76
C ASN A 52 5.99 -0.30 10.64
N GLN A 53 4.85 0.38 10.56
CA GLN A 53 4.50 1.50 11.45
C GLN A 53 3.84 1.04 12.77
N GLY A 54 3.64 -0.27 12.97
CA GLY A 54 2.92 -0.81 14.13
C GLY A 54 1.39 -0.68 14.07
N ARG A 55 0.85 -0.31 12.90
CA ARG A 55 -0.57 -0.07 12.64
C ARG A 55 -1.27 -1.36 12.17
N TRP A 56 -1.32 -2.37 13.03
CA TRP A 56 -1.79 -3.71 12.66
C TRP A 56 -3.27 -3.78 12.26
N LYS A 57 -4.13 -2.97 12.89
CA LYS A 57 -5.57 -2.95 12.57
C LYS A 57 -5.83 -2.48 11.14
N GLU A 58 -5.15 -1.42 10.72
CA GLU A 58 -5.30 -0.87 9.37
C GLU A 58 -4.67 -1.77 8.31
N ALA A 59 -3.66 -2.56 8.68
CA ALA A 59 -3.14 -3.60 7.80
C ALA A 59 -4.14 -4.75 7.60
N GLU A 60 -4.82 -5.16 8.66
CA GLU A 60 -5.84 -6.22 8.61
C GLU A 60 -7.05 -5.79 7.76
N GLU A 61 -7.52 -4.55 7.89
CA GLU A 61 -8.61 -4.00 7.06
C GLU A 61 -8.32 -4.04 5.56
N LEU A 62 -7.04 -4.05 5.15
CA LEU A 62 -6.62 -4.13 3.74
C LEU A 62 -6.41 -5.56 3.24
N GLU A 63 -6.42 -6.56 4.12
CA GLU A 63 -6.18 -7.97 3.78
C GLU A 63 -7.47 -8.83 3.87
N VAL A 64 -8.61 -8.22 4.24
CA VAL A 64 -9.92 -8.87 4.46
C VAL A 64 -10.85 -8.74 3.26
#